data_AF-A0A8B6Y1V6-F1
#
_entry.id   AF-A0A8B6Y1V6-F1
#
_cell.length_a   1.000
_cell.length_b   1.000
_cell.length_c   1.000
_cell.angle_alpha   90.00
_cell.angle_beta   90.00
_cell.angle_gamma   90.00
#
_symmetry.space_group_name_H-M   'P 1'
#
loop_
_entity.id
_entity.type
_entity.pdbx_description
1 polymer ?
#
loop_
_entity_poly.entity_id
_entity_poly.type
_entity_poly.pdbx_seq_one_letter_code
_entity_poly.pdbx_strand_id
1 'polypeptide(L)'
;LEKKTSFSAKRFLHIGTKQKLIQKKKNKNKELWTLQNKDSVKESINSTYIEVRSQEIKIKLNTATEKHFYGILNLSETLKYIGCYIYLRCRNIDGLKPSIVVGWVRDVDKSLILSGWQEMGFVSQPNMIVLYMLLREVIPPKVRSIHQLKAIMMSTLYICYSYNGHEISYPLKPFLLDGDRSGFWTRCIEIINLHSSKLLQVNKDAKYYNDVQAELKTFGRSLERKEN
;
A
#
# COMPACT_ATOMS: atom_id res chain seq x y z
N LEU A 1 -17.18 58.43 -60.48
CA LEU A 1 -18.12 57.37 -60.89
C LEU A 1 -17.89 56.16 -60.01
N GLU A 2 -18.87 55.90 -59.16
CA GLU A 2 -18.97 54.77 -58.22
C GLU A 2 -18.99 53.42 -58.94
N LYS A 3 -18.52 52.37 -58.26
CA LYS A 3 -19.31 51.14 -58.03
C LYS A 3 -18.66 50.24 -56.95
N LYS A 4 -19.42 50.03 -55.88
CA LYS A 4 -19.26 49.01 -54.84
C LYS A 4 -19.55 47.62 -55.42
N THR A 5 -18.83 46.59 -54.98
CA THR A 5 -19.41 45.25 -54.76
C THR A 5 -18.80 44.60 -53.52
N SER A 6 -19.71 44.26 -52.60
CA SER A 6 -19.50 43.52 -51.36
C SER A 6 -19.80 42.02 -51.54
N PHE A 7 -19.04 41.13 -50.91
CA PHE A 7 -19.43 39.81 -50.31
C PHE A 7 -18.15 38.97 -50.16
N SER A 8 -17.85 38.18 -49.13
CA SER A 8 -18.60 37.75 -47.95
C SER A 8 -17.60 37.24 -46.89
N ALA A 9 -17.55 37.88 -45.72
CA ALA A 9 -16.90 37.36 -44.53
C ALA A 9 -17.93 36.53 -43.73
N LYS A 10 -18.18 35.28 -44.12
CA LYS A 10 -19.02 34.34 -43.35
C LYS A 10 -18.46 32.92 -43.44
N ARG A 11 -17.37 32.63 -42.72
CA ARG A 11 -16.99 31.24 -42.40
C ARG A 11 -16.31 31.01 -41.05
N PHE A 12 -16.43 31.94 -40.10
CA PHE A 12 -15.83 31.79 -38.77
C PHE A 12 -16.81 32.16 -37.65
N LEU A 13 -17.96 31.51 -37.57
CA LEU A 13 -18.87 31.69 -36.41
C LEU A 13 -19.60 30.42 -35.93
N HIS A 14 -19.29 29.22 -36.43
CA HIS A 14 -20.06 28.01 -36.07
C HIS A 14 -19.36 26.95 -35.19
N ILE A 15 -18.13 27.20 -34.72
CA ILE A 15 -17.38 26.24 -33.88
C ILE A 15 -17.50 26.55 -32.37
N GLY A 16 -17.78 27.81 -31.99
CA GLY A 16 -17.84 28.24 -30.58
C GLY A 16 -19.11 27.83 -29.80
N THR A 17 -20.21 27.48 -30.48
CA THR A 17 -21.49 27.16 -29.83
C THR A 17 -21.65 25.68 -29.48
N LYS A 18 -21.01 24.76 -30.23
CA LYS A 18 -21.05 23.30 -29.92
C LYS A 18 -20.25 22.95 -28.66
N GLN A 19 -19.13 23.63 -28.39
CA GLN A 19 -18.32 23.36 -27.19
C GLN A 19 -19.02 23.79 -25.89
N LYS A 20 -19.75 24.91 -25.89
CA LYS A 20 -20.52 25.39 -24.72
C LYS A 20 -21.71 24.48 -24.37
N LEU A 21 -22.38 23.88 -25.37
CA LEU A 21 -23.49 22.94 -25.15
C LEU A 21 -23.04 21.59 -24.59
N ILE A 22 -21.84 21.11 -24.95
CA ILE A 22 -21.25 19.86 -24.45
C ILE A 22 -20.76 20.03 -23.00
N GLN A 23 -20.17 21.18 -22.65
CA GLN A 23 -19.79 21.48 -21.26
C GLN A 23 -21.01 21.64 -20.33
N LYS A 24 -22.10 22.25 -20.80
CA LYS A 24 -23.32 22.43 -19.99
C LYS A 24 -24.06 21.11 -19.72
N LYS A 25 -24.03 20.15 -20.68
CA LYS A 25 -24.54 18.77 -20.47
C LYS A 25 -23.64 17.95 -19.54
N LYS A 26 -22.31 18.10 -19.60
CA LYS A 26 -21.38 17.45 -18.67
C LYS A 26 -21.54 17.93 -17.22
N ASN A 27 -21.77 19.23 -16.99
CA ASN A 27 -21.99 19.75 -15.64
C ASN A 27 -23.33 19.33 -15.05
N LYS A 28 -24.42 19.33 -15.83
CA LYS A 28 -25.72 18.82 -15.34
C LYS A 28 -25.67 17.34 -14.95
N ASN A 29 -24.97 16.49 -15.73
CA ASN A 29 -24.79 15.09 -15.34
C ASN A 29 -23.85 14.94 -14.12
N LYS A 30 -22.86 15.82 -13.95
CA LYS A 30 -22.02 15.80 -12.75
C LYS A 30 -22.81 16.18 -11.49
N GLU A 31 -23.72 17.14 -11.59
CA GLU A 31 -24.61 17.56 -10.50
C GLU A 31 -25.71 16.52 -10.17
N LEU A 32 -26.27 15.85 -11.18
CA LEU A 32 -27.29 14.81 -10.99
C LEU A 32 -26.72 13.56 -10.28
N TRP A 33 -25.46 13.20 -10.55
CA TRP A 33 -24.79 12.07 -9.89
C TRP A 33 -24.29 12.40 -8.48
N THR A 34 -24.10 13.68 -8.15
CA THR A 34 -23.68 14.10 -6.79
C THR A 34 -24.81 14.18 -5.78
N LEU A 35 -26.05 14.41 -6.21
CA LEU A 35 -27.19 14.59 -5.31
C LEU A 35 -27.87 13.28 -4.87
N GLN A 36 -27.56 12.16 -5.52
CA GLN A 36 -28.30 10.91 -5.33
C GLN A 36 -27.51 9.78 -4.67
N ASN A 37 -26.23 9.96 -4.30
CA ASN A 37 -25.40 8.84 -3.86
C ASN A 37 -24.29 9.16 -2.84
N LYS A 38 -24.29 10.32 -2.17
CA LYS A 38 -23.10 10.73 -1.39
C LYS A 38 -23.13 10.45 0.11
N ASP A 39 -24.26 10.44 0.81
CA ASP A 39 -24.18 10.64 2.27
C ASP A 39 -24.76 9.51 3.15
N SER A 40 -24.96 8.29 2.65
CA SER A 40 -25.52 7.22 3.52
C SER A 40 -25.02 5.79 3.32
N VAL A 41 -24.34 5.48 2.22
CA VAL A 41 -23.98 4.08 1.87
C VAL A 41 -22.48 3.80 1.92
N LYS A 42 -21.61 4.83 1.87
CA LYS A 42 -20.14 4.63 1.83
C LYS A 42 -19.47 4.54 3.19
N GLU A 43 -19.97 5.24 4.20
CA GLU A 43 -19.43 5.17 5.58
C GLU A 43 -19.83 3.87 6.30
N SER A 44 -21.02 3.34 5.99
CA SER A 44 -21.59 2.18 6.67
C SER A 44 -21.05 0.83 6.19
N ILE A 45 -20.47 0.73 4.99
CA ILE A 45 -19.97 -0.55 4.47
C ILE A 45 -18.47 -0.75 4.79
N ASN A 46 -17.68 0.33 4.79
CA ASN A 46 -16.21 0.24 4.92
C ASN A 46 -15.71 0.24 6.37
N SER A 47 -16.35 0.99 7.27
CA SER A 47 -16.11 0.84 8.72
C SER A 47 -16.48 -0.57 9.16
N THR A 48 -17.62 -1.06 8.67
CA THR A 48 -18.08 -2.42 8.93
C THR A 48 -17.14 -3.46 8.35
N TYR A 49 -16.55 -3.34 7.17
CA TYR A 49 -15.66 -4.39 6.64
C TYR A 49 -14.35 -4.59 7.43
N ILE A 50 -13.69 -3.50 7.85
CA ILE A 50 -12.44 -3.61 8.64
C ILE A 50 -12.74 -4.05 10.07
N GLU A 51 -13.83 -3.55 10.65
CA GLU A 51 -14.26 -3.91 12.00
C GLU A 51 -14.80 -5.34 12.03
N VAL A 52 -15.57 -5.77 11.04
CA VAL A 52 -16.01 -7.15 10.81
C VAL A 52 -14.82 -8.06 10.53
N ARG A 53 -13.80 -7.67 9.75
CA ARG A 53 -12.58 -8.48 9.59
C ARG A 53 -11.81 -8.64 10.89
N SER A 54 -11.68 -7.55 11.66
CA SER A 54 -11.03 -7.57 12.98
C SER A 54 -11.82 -8.42 13.99
N GLN A 55 -13.15 -8.41 13.90
CA GLN A 55 -14.06 -9.22 14.73
C GLN A 55 -14.12 -10.68 14.27
N GLU A 56 -14.17 -10.98 12.97
CA GLU A 56 -14.17 -12.33 12.40
C GLU A 56 -12.85 -13.06 12.68
N ILE A 57 -11.72 -12.35 12.60
CA ILE A 57 -10.42 -12.89 13.03
C ILE A 57 -10.49 -13.24 14.52
N LYS A 58 -11.01 -12.36 15.38
CA LYS A 58 -11.19 -12.64 16.81
C LYS A 58 -12.16 -13.80 17.09
N ILE A 59 -13.28 -13.88 16.38
CA ILE A 59 -14.31 -14.91 16.56
C ILE A 59 -13.81 -16.29 16.11
N LYS A 60 -13.15 -16.37 14.94
CA LYS A 60 -12.55 -17.64 14.45
C LYS A 60 -11.38 -18.12 15.32
N LEU A 61 -10.68 -17.21 16.00
CA LEU A 61 -9.64 -17.54 16.97
C LEU A 61 -10.22 -18.10 18.28
N ASN A 62 -11.40 -17.65 18.71
CA ASN A 62 -12.05 -18.13 19.93
C ASN A 62 -12.68 -19.54 19.79
N THR A 63 -13.01 -19.96 18.58
CA THR A 63 -13.58 -21.30 18.31
C THR A 63 -12.52 -22.40 18.13
N ALA A 64 -11.24 -22.05 18.07
CA ALA A 64 -10.14 -22.99 17.96
C ALA A 64 -9.57 -23.33 19.35
N THR A 65 -10.31 -24.17 20.10
CA THR A 65 -9.76 -24.84 21.28
C THR A 65 -8.76 -25.91 20.84
N GLU A 66 -7.46 -25.61 20.93
CA GLU A 66 -6.46 -26.39 21.67
C GLU A 66 -5.01 -26.07 21.24
N LYS A 67 -4.21 -25.64 22.24
CA LYS A 67 -2.75 -25.80 22.36
C LYS A 67 -1.87 -25.24 21.22
N HIS A 68 -1.84 -23.91 21.07
CA HIS A 68 -0.62 -23.08 20.93
C HIS A 68 -1.05 -21.61 20.76
N PHE A 69 -1.79 -21.08 21.74
CA PHE A 69 -2.20 -19.67 21.73
C PHE A 69 -1.02 -18.78 22.14
N TYR A 70 -0.12 -18.51 21.20
CA TYR A 70 0.87 -17.44 21.34
C TYR A 70 0.17 -16.11 21.01
N GLY A 71 -0.08 -15.27 22.02
CA GLY A 71 -0.88 -14.03 21.92
C GLY A 71 -0.58 -13.14 20.71
N ILE A 72 -1.62 -12.48 20.17
CA ILE A 72 -1.59 -11.66 18.95
C ILE A 72 -0.57 -10.51 19.09
N LEU A 73 0.29 -10.30 18.09
CA LEU A 73 1.17 -9.13 18.04
C LEU A 73 0.37 -7.85 17.86
N ASN A 74 0.75 -6.78 18.55
CA ASN A 74 0.28 -5.44 18.23
C ASN A 74 1.12 -4.80 17.10
N LEU A 75 0.70 -3.64 16.59
CA LEU A 75 1.39 -2.94 15.49
C LEU A 75 2.83 -2.55 15.85
N SER A 76 3.05 -2.06 17.07
CA SER A 76 4.37 -1.61 17.53
C SER A 76 5.36 -2.79 17.57
N GLU A 77 4.94 -3.92 18.15
CA GLU A 77 5.71 -5.16 18.18
C GLU A 77 5.97 -5.68 16.77
N THR A 78 4.96 -5.70 15.90
CA THR A 78 5.09 -6.18 14.53
C THR A 78 6.15 -5.38 13.77
N LEU A 79 6.10 -4.05 13.84
CA LEU A 79 7.10 -3.18 13.22
C LEU A 79 8.49 -3.37 13.83
N LYS A 80 8.60 -3.42 15.16
CA LYS A 80 9.86 -3.70 15.86
C LYS A 80 10.47 -5.01 15.36
N TYR A 81 9.68 -6.07 15.28
CA TYR A 81 10.14 -7.41 14.92
C TYR A 81 10.51 -7.52 13.44
N ILE A 82 9.82 -6.79 12.55
CA ILE A 82 10.26 -6.63 11.16
C ILE A 82 11.62 -5.95 11.11
N GLY A 83 11.81 -4.84 11.83
CA GLY A 83 13.11 -4.18 11.94
C GLY A 83 14.21 -5.13 12.44
N CYS A 84 13.90 -5.96 13.44
CA CYS A 84 14.82 -6.97 13.97
C CYS A 84 15.13 -8.05 12.92
N TYR A 85 14.12 -8.58 12.23
CA TYR A 85 14.29 -9.57 11.17
C TYR A 85 15.24 -9.05 10.09
N ILE A 86 15.00 -7.83 9.59
CA ILE A 86 15.81 -7.22 8.53
C ILE A 86 17.25 -6.99 9.00
N TYR A 87 17.43 -6.49 10.22
CA TYR A 87 18.75 -6.32 10.83
C TYR A 87 19.51 -7.65 10.94
N LEU A 88 18.84 -8.71 11.41
CA LEU A 88 19.43 -10.05 11.55
C LEU A 88 19.76 -10.69 10.19
N ARG A 89 18.92 -10.45 9.18
CA ARG A 89 19.11 -10.95 7.81
C ARG A 89 20.25 -10.22 7.09
N CYS A 90 20.41 -8.92 7.34
CA CYS A 90 21.36 -8.05 6.64
C CYS A 90 22.46 -7.51 7.57
N ARG A 91 23.01 -8.36 8.45
CA ARG A 91 24.06 -7.98 9.41
C ARG A 91 25.35 -7.44 8.77
N ASN A 92 25.54 -7.69 7.48
CA ASN A 92 26.70 -7.23 6.72
C ASN A 92 26.60 -5.76 6.28
N ILE A 93 25.52 -5.05 6.59
CA ILE A 93 25.33 -3.64 6.24
C ILE A 93 25.67 -2.77 7.45
N ASP A 94 26.70 -1.95 7.30
CA ASP A 94 27.11 -1.00 8.32
C ASP A 94 26.04 0.07 8.57
N GLY A 95 25.84 0.43 9.84
CA GLY A 95 24.91 1.47 10.26
C GLY A 95 23.43 1.09 10.20
N LEU A 96 23.08 -0.13 9.78
CA LEU A 96 21.69 -0.60 9.79
C LEU A 96 21.20 -0.83 11.23
N LYS A 97 20.10 -0.17 11.59
CA LYS A 97 19.41 -0.37 12.87
C LYS A 97 17.93 -0.73 12.61
N PRO A 98 17.29 -1.55 13.47
CA PRO A 98 15.86 -1.85 13.35
C PRO A 98 14.97 -0.60 13.23
N SER A 99 15.30 0.47 13.95
CA SER A 99 14.56 1.74 13.91
C SER A 99 14.58 2.43 12.56
N ILE A 100 15.69 2.34 11.81
CA ILE A 100 15.82 2.94 10.46
C ILE A 100 14.84 2.25 9.49
N VAL A 101 14.77 0.91 9.57
CA VAL A 101 13.88 0.08 8.75
C VAL A 101 12.42 0.45 9.00
N VAL A 102 12.03 0.57 10.27
CA VAL A 102 10.68 1.00 10.67
C VAL A 102 10.40 2.42 10.21
N GLY A 103 11.39 3.31 10.31
CA GLY A 103 11.33 4.69 9.82
C GLY A 103 10.93 4.75 8.34
N TRP A 104 11.60 3.99 7.47
CA TRP A 104 11.29 3.98 6.04
C TRP A 104 9.83 3.63 5.73
N VAL A 105 9.26 2.64 6.43
CA VAL A 105 7.84 2.26 6.24
C VAL A 105 6.90 3.37 6.71
N ARG A 106 7.18 3.96 7.88
CA ARG A 106 6.37 5.04 8.45
C ARG A 106 6.45 6.32 7.64
N ASP A 107 7.62 6.64 7.09
CA ASP A 107 7.84 7.85 6.30
C ASP A 107 7.03 7.82 5.01
N VAL A 108 6.92 6.66 4.35
CA VAL A 108 6.06 6.49 3.17
C VAL A 108 4.58 6.69 3.52
N ASP A 109 4.10 6.02 4.57
CA ASP A 109 2.70 6.12 4.99
C ASP A 109 2.31 7.56 5.38
N LYS A 110 3.19 8.22 6.16
CA LYS A 110 3.06 9.63 6.52
C LYS A 110 3.07 10.53 5.29
N SER A 111 3.96 10.30 4.34
CA SER A 111 4.04 11.10 3.11
C SER A 111 2.77 10.99 2.28
N LEU A 112 2.15 9.81 2.20
CA LEU A 112 0.91 9.59 1.46
C LEU A 112 -0.27 10.31 2.12
N ILE A 113 -0.39 10.24 3.46
CA ILE A 113 -1.42 10.96 4.22
C ILE A 113 -1.26 12.47 4.04
N LEU A 114 -0.06 13.01 4.29
CA LEU A 114 0.19 14.45 4.21
C LEU A 114 -0.01 15.02 2.80
N SER A 115 0.18 14.20 1.77
CA SER A 115 -0.03 14.59 0.38
C SER A 115 -1.48 14.40 -0.09
N GLY A 116 -2.37 13.93 0.78
CA GLY A 116 -3.79 13.68 0.46
C GLY A 116 -4.04 12.49 -0.45
N TRP A 117 -3.10 11.54 -0.54
CA TRP A 117 -3.26 10.33 -1.35
C TRP A 117 -4.08 9.25 -0.64
N GLN A 118 -4.17 9.30 0.69
CA GLN A 118 -4.99 8.38 1.48
C GLN A 118 -5.51 9.10 2.73
N GLU A 119 -6.72 8.75 3.16
CA GLU A 119 -7.34 9.31 4.38
C GLU A 119 -7.00 8.50 5.63
N MET A 120 -6.91 7.18 5.50
CA MET A 120 -6.51 6.25 6.57
C MET A 120 -5.11 5.70 6.29
N GLY A 121 -4.30 5.55 7.34
CA GLY A 121 -2.96 4.97 7.23
C GLY A 121 -3.01 3.48 6.85
N PHE A 122 -2.17 3.08 5.91
CA PHE A 122 -2.04 1.69 5.49
C PHE A 122 -1.30 0.84 6.53
N VAL A 123 -0.42 1.47 7.33
CA VAL A 123 0.42 0.80 8.31
C VAL A 123 -0.42 0.30 9.48
N SER A 124 -0.92 -0.92 9.31
CA SER A 124 -1.71 -1.68 10.28
C SER A 124 -1.04 -3.03 10.58
N GLN A 125 -1.38 -3.65 11.71
CA GLN A 125 -0.75 -4.92 12.09
C GLN A 125 -0.92 -6.01 11.00
N PRO A 126 -2.12 -6.25 10.44
CA PRO A 126 -2.28 -7.25 9.39
C PRO A 126 -1.46 -6.96 8.13
N ASN A 127 -1.42 -5.70 7.71
CA ASN A 127 -0.65 -5.30 6.53
C ASN A 127 0.85 -5.47 6.75
N MET A 128 1.34 -5.24 7.98
CA MET A 128 2.75 -5.46 8.31
C MET A 128 3.11 -6.95 8.35
N ILE A 129 2.19 -7.84 8.74
CA ILE A 129 2.41 -9.30 8.60
C ILE A 129 2.51 -9.70 7.13
N VAL A 130 1.67 -9.16 6.25
CA VAL A 130 1.75 -9.42 4.80
C VAL A 130 3.05 -8.86 4.21
N LEU A 131 3.48 -7.67 4.65
CA LEU A 131 4.77 -7.12 4.26
C LEU A 131 5.91 -8.04 4.67
N TYR A 132 5.94 -8.50 5.93
CA TYR A 132 6.93 -9.46 6.41
C TYR A 132 6.95 -10.76 5.58
N MET A 133 5.77 -11.31 5.27
CA MET A 133 5.63 -12.51 4.44
C MET A 133 6.33 -12.37 3.09
N LEU A 134 6.24 -11.20 2.44
CA LEU A 134 6.98 -10.93 1.22
C LEU A 134 8.46 -10.67 1.48
N LEU A 135 8.80 -9.83 2.46
CA LEU A 135 10.18 -9.44 2.76
C LEU A 135 11.08 -10.65 3.02
N ARG A 136 10.56 -11.71 3.66
CA ARG A 136 11.35 -12.93 3.93
C ARG A 136 11.71 -13.73 2.68
N GLU A 137 10.97 -13.56 1.60
CA GLU A 137 11.18 -14.25 0.33
C GLU A 137 12.07 -13.44 -0.62
N VAL A 138 11.85 -12.12 -0.66
CA VAL A 138 12.46 -11.22 -1.65
C VAL A 138 13.83 -10.70 -1.23
N ILE A 139 14.15 -10.69 0.07
CA ILE A 139 15.44 -10.21 0.55
C ILE A 139 16.49 -11.31 0.42
N PRO A 140 17.52 -11.11 -0.42
CA PRO A 140 18.56 -12.10 -0.62
C PRO A 140 19.40 -12.28 0.67
N PRO A 141 20.08 -13.43 0.83
CA PRO A 141 20.89 -13.71 2.02
C PRO A 141 22.06 -12.75 2.22
N LYS A 142 22.51 -12.07 1.16
CA LYS A 142 23.55 -11.05 1.21
C LYS A 142 23.12 -9.85 0.38
N VAL A 143 22.93 -8.71 1.04
CA VAL A 143 22.59 -7.44 0.39
C VAL A 143 23.84 -6.57 0.31
N ARG A 144 24.10 -5.95 -0.84
CA ARG A 144 25.37 -5.24 -1.11
C ARG A 144 25.46 -3.87 -0.42
N SER A 145 24.32 -3.21 -0.18
CA SER A 145 24.30 -1.88 0.42
C SER A 145 22.94 -1.56 1.07
N ILE A 146 22.95 -0.58 1.98
CA ILE A 146 21.71 -0.05 2.58
C ILE A 146 20.75 0.51 1.53
N HIS A 147 21.29 1.12 0.47
CA HIS A 147 20.51 1.63 -0.65
C HIS A 147 19.79 0.48 -1.38
N GLN A 148 20.49 -0.62 -1.68
CA GLN A 148 19.88 -1.80 -2.30
C GLN A 148 18.79 -2.40 -1.40
N LEU A 149 19.03 -2.50 -0.09
CA LEU A 149 18.04 -2.98 0.87
C LEU A 149 16.78 -2.10 0.85
N LYS A 150 16.95 -0.78 0.94
CA LYS A 150 15.83 0.17 0.90
C LYS A 150 15.07 0.05 -0.43
N ALA A 151 15.77 -0.11 -1.56
CA ALA A 151 15.13 -0.26 -2.88
C ALA A 151 14.23 -1.50 -2.95
N ILE A 152 14.71 -2.64 -2.45
CA ILE A 152 13.93 -3.88 -2.35
C ILE A 152 12.71 -3.64 -1.46
N MET A 153 12.92 -3.10 -0.26
CA MET A 153 11.85 -2.83 0.70
C MET A 153 10.78 -1.90 0.16
N MET A 154 11.15 -0.82 -0.54
CA MET A 154 10.17 0.12 -1.10
C MET A 154 9.37 -0.50 -2.26
N SER A 155 10.02 -1.30 -3.12
CA SER A 155 9.31 -2.07 -4.15
C SER A 155 8.34 -3.07 -3.54
N THR A 156 8.74 -3.80 -2.49
CA THR A 156 7.85 -4.73 -1.78
C THR A 156 6.70 -4.02 -1.09
N LEU A 157 6.98 -2.89 -0.42
CA LEU A 157 5.98 -2.07 0.23
C LEU A 157 4.96 -1.57 -0.80
N TYR A 158 5.42 -1.07 -1.95
CA TYR A 158 4.53 -0.65 -3.04
C TYR A 158 3.60 -1.77 -3.51
N ILE A 159 4.09 -3.02 -3.62
CA ILE A 159 3.22 -4.16 -3.93
C ILE A 159 2.17 -4.38 -2.84
N CYS A 160 2.54 -4.29 -1.56
CA CYS A 160 1.58 -4.39 -0.45
C CYS A 160 0.50 -3.30 -0.51
N TYR A 161 0.88 -2.03 -0.76
CA TYR A 161 -0.07 -0.94 -0.95
C TYR A 161 -0.98 -1.19 -2.15
N SER A 162 -0.42 -1.64 -3.28
CA SER A 162 -1.18 -1.91 -4.49
C SER A 162 -2.17 -3.09 -4.33
N TYR A 163 -1.86 -4.04 -3.44
CA TYR A 163 -2.65 -5.25 -3.24
C TYR A 163 -3.70 -5.14 -2.12
N ASN A 164 -3.32 -4.58 -0.96
CA ASN A 164 -4.19 -4.47 0.23
C ASN A 164 -4.60 -3.04 0.57
N GLY A 165 -4.13 -2.04 -0.19
CA GLY A 165 -4.48 -0.65 0.05
C GLY A 165 -5.96 -0.37 -0.23
N HIS A 166 -6.49 0.64 0.46
CA HIS A 166 -7.89 1.05 0.31
C HIS A 166 -8.11 1.94 -0.91
N GLU A 167 -7.04 2.57 -1.40
CA GLU A 167 -7.11 3.47 -2.55
C GLU A 167 -6.94 2.68 -3.84
N ILE A 168 -7.61 3.15 -4.90
CA ILE A 168 -7.54 2.51 -6.23
C ILE A 168 -6.14 2.57 -6.85
N SER A 169 -5.28 3.48 -6.38
CA SER A 169 -3.92 3.66 -6.88
C SER A 169 -3.07 4.45 -5.90
N TYR A 170 -1.76 4.20 -5.93
CA TYR A 170 -0.77 4.94 -5.13
C TYR A 170 0.30 5.57 -6.04
N PRO A 171 0.80 6.77 -5.70
CA PRO A 171 1.83 7.42 -6.49
C PRO A 171 3.18 6.69 -6.32
N LEU A 172 3.99 6.67 -7.37
CA LEU A 172 5.31 6.04 -7.33
C LEU A 172 6.33 6.80 -6.47
N LYS A 173 6.23 8.13 -6.42
CA LYS A 173 7.28 9.02 -5.86
C LYS A 173 7.72 8.65 -4.42
N PRO A 174 6.83 8.33 -3.47
CA PRO A 174 7.23 7.96 -2.11
C PRO A 174 8.06 6.66 -2.03
N PHE A 175 7.93 5.76 -3.01
CA PHE A 175 8.58 4.45 -3.03
C PHE A 175 9.86 4.42 -3.87
N LEU A 176 10.05 5.42 -4.73
CA LEU A 176 11.15 5.43 -5.68
C LEU A 176 12.41 6.07 -5.07
N LEU A 177 13.52 5.35 -5.10
CA LEU A 177 14.82 5.86 -4.67
C LEU A 177 15.61 6.39 -5.87
N ASP A 178 16.15 7.61 -5.74
CA ASP A 178 17.10 8.24 -6.67
C ASP A 178 16.74 8.16 -8.17
N GLY A 179 15.46 7.99 -8.49
CA GLY A 179 14.97 7.92 -9.87
C GLY A 179 15.15 6.57 -10.59
N ASP A 180 15.56 5.48 -9.91
CA ASP A 180 15.72 4.13 -10.52
C ASP A 180 14.37 3.48 -10.88
N ARG A 181 13.69 4.01 -11.91
CA ARG A 181 12.38 3.53 -12.35
C ARG A 181 12.44 2.13 -12.93
N SER A 182 13.44 1.85 -13.77
CA SER A 182 13.53 0.55 -14.44
C SER A 182 13.76 -0.57 -13.43
N GLY A 183 14.74 -0.41 -12.53
CA GLY A 183 15.01 -1.41 -11.51
C GLY A 183 13.81 -1.60 -10.58
N PHE A 184 13.11 -0.51 -10.24
CA PHE A 184 11.90 -0.59 -9.42
C PHE A 184 10.84 -1.48 -10.08
N TRP A 185 10.50 -1.23 -11.34
CA TRP A 185 9.48 -2.02 -12.04
C TRP A 185 9.89 -3.46 -12.28
N THR A 186 11.17 -3.71 -12.59
CA THR A 186 11.71 -5.08 -12.68
C THR A 186 11.47 -5.85 -11.38
N ARG A 187 11.80 -5.26 -10.21
CA ARG A 187 11.54 -5.87 -8.90
C ARG A 187 10.05 -6.10 -8.67
N CYS A 188 9.19 -5.14 -8.98
CA CYS A 188 7.74 -5.30 -8.80
C CYS A 188 7.17 -6.47 -9.61
N ILE A 189 7.55 -6.61 -10.87
CA ILE A 189 7.11 -7.71 -11.73
C ILE A 189 7.62 -9.06 -11.19
N GLU A 190 8.89 -9.13 -10.77
CA GLU A 190 9.48 -10.32 -10.18
C GLU A 190 8.73 -10.76 -8.90
N ILE A 191 8.44 -9.83 -8.00
CA ILE A 191 7.68 -10.09 -6.77
C ILE A 191 6.30 -10.65 -7.09
N ILE A 192 5.56 -10.05 -8.04
CA ILE A 192 4.22 -10.52 -8.40
C ILE A 192 4.28 -11.92 -9.03
N ASN A 193 5.21 -12.15 -9.97
CA ASN A 193 5.35 -13.42 -10.65
C ASN A 193 5.67 -14.58 -9.69
N LEU A 194 6.52 -14.33 -8.70
CA LEU A 194 6.96 -15.36 -7.76
C LEU A 194 6.05 -15.52 -6.54
N HIS A 195 5.33 -14.47 -6.12
CA HIS A 195 4.68 -14.45 -4.81
C HIS A 195 3.19 -14.06 -4.82
N SER A 196 2.58 -13.88 -5.99
CA SER A 196 1.12 -13.66 -6.11
C SER A 196 0.29 -14.76 -5.44
N SER A 197 0.72 -16.03 -5.53
CA SER A 197 0.05 -17.15 -4.86
C SER A 197 0.09 -17.02 -3.33
N LYS A 198 1.23 -16.63 -2.76
CA LYS A 198 1.39 -16.40 -1.31
C LYS A 198 0.59 -15.18 -0.82
N LEU A 199 0.51 -14.12 -1.63
CA LEU A 199 -0.34 -12.95 -1.35
C LEU A 199 -1.83 -13.31 -1.26
N LEU A 200 -2.30 -14.19 -2.14
CA LEU A 200 -3.67 -14.70 -2.05
C LEU A 200 -3.83 -15.68 -0.87
N GLN A 201 -2.86 -16.58 -0.67
CA GLN A 201 -2.89 -17.58 0.40
C GLN A 201 -2.96 -16.93 1.79
N VAL A 202 -2.17 -15.87 2.04
CA VAL A 202 -2.16 -15.18 3.34
C VAL A 202 -3.49 -14.49 3.68
N ASN A 203 -4.32 -14.22 2.68
CA ASN A 203 -5.67 -13.68 2.88
C ASN A 203 -6.74 -14.77 2.99
N LYS A 204 -6.53 -15.92 2.35
CA LYS A 204 -7.49 -17.04 2.34
C LYS A 204 -7.33 -17.99 3.52
N ASP A 205 -6.09 -18.23 3.96
CA ASP A 205 -5.73 -19.24 4.94
C ASP A 205 -5.27 -18.60 6.26
N ALA A 206 -6.14 -18.68 7.28
CA ALA A 206 -5.87 -18.17 8.61
C ALA A 206 -4.71 -18.90 9.31
N LYS A 207 -4.53 -20.21 9.03
CA LYS A 207 -3.42 -20.96 9.61
C LYS A 207 -2.10 -20.45 9.04
N TYR A 208 -2.01 -20.26 7.72
CA TYR A 208 -0.81 -19.69 7.10
C TYR A 208 -0.48 -18.30 7.64
N TYR A 209 -1.48 -17.43 7.81
CA TYR A 209 -1.28 -16.11 8.43
C TYR A 209 -0.71 -16.22 9.86
N ASN A 210 -1.28 -17.11 10.69
CA ASN A 210 -0.82 -17.33 12.05
C ASN A 210 0.60 -17.91 12.11
N ASP A 211 0.94 -18.81 11.18
CA ASP A 211 2.29 -19.39 11.06
C ASP A 211 3.32 -18.29 10.73
N VAL A 212 2.99 -17.39 9.79
CA VAL A 212 3.82 -16.21 9.46
C VAL A 212 4.00 -15.29 10.68
N GLN A 213 2.92 -15.03 11.43
CA GLN A 213 2.98 -14.20 12.62
C GLN A 213 3.82 -14.85 13.73
N ALA A 214 3.68 -16.16 13.94
CA ALA A 214 4.44 -16.92 14.92
C ALA A 214 5.94 -16.92 14.59
N GLU A 215 6.29 -17.07 13.30
CA GLU A 215 7.66 -16.96 12.83
C GLU A 215 8.25 -15.57 13.14
N LEU A 216 7.52 -14.49 12.83
CA LEU A 216 7.99 -13.12 13.08
C LEU A 216 8.33 -12.87 14.56
N LYS A 217 7.56 -13.44 15.49
CA LYS A 217 7.80 -13.33 16.95
C LYS A 217 9.16 -13.86 17.37
N THR A 218 9.69 -14.87 16.66
CA THR A 218 10.97 -15.49 17.02
C THR A 218 12.14 -14.52 16.89
N PHE A 219 12.07 -13.57 15.94
CA PHE A 219 13.11 -12.55 15.73
C PHE A 219 13.10 -11.48 16.80
N GLY A 220 11.92 -11.08 17.29
CA GLY A 220 11.79 -10.15 18.41
C GLY A 220 12.49 -10.64 19.67
N ARG A 221 12.17 -11.88 20.08
CA ARG A 221 12.75 -12.52 21.27
C ARG A 221 14.25 -12.80 21.17
N SER A 222 14.77 -12.92 19.96
CA SER A 222 16.19 -13.21 19.72
C SER A 222 17.06 -11.98 19.91
N LEU A 223 16.52 -10.78 19.70
CA LEU A 223 17.23 -9.53 19.95
C LEU A 223 17.11 -9.09 21.41
N GLU A 224 15.92 -9.23 22.02
CA GLU A 224 15.68 -8.91 23.43
C GLU A 224 16.57 -9.72 24.39
N ARG A 225 16.89 -10.97 24.05
CA ARG A 225 17.83 -11.81 24.81
C ARG A 225 19.30 -11.43 24.67
N LYS A 226 19.66 -10.54 23.74
CA LYS A 226 21.04 -10.06 23.56
C LYS A 226 21.29 -8.70 24.21
N GLU A 227 20.23 -7.99 24.59
CA GLU A 227 20.31 -6.69 25.26
C GLU A 227 20.25 -6.78 26.79
N ASN A 228 19.93 -7.98 27.32
CA ASN A 228 20.00 -8.34 28.74
C ASN A 228 21.21 -9.26 29.00
#